data_AF-A0A381XZ26-F1
#
_entry.id   AF-A0A381XZ26-F1
#
_cell.length_a   1.000
_cell.length_b   1.000
_cell.length_c   1.000
_cell.angle_alpha   90.00
_cell.angle_beta   90.00
_cell.angle_gamma   90.00
#
_symmetry.space_group_name_H-M   'P 1'
#
loop_
_entity.id
_entity.type
_entity.pdbx_description
1 polymer ?
#
loop_
_entity_poly.entity_id
_entity_poly.type
_entity_poly.pdbx_seq_one_letter_code
_entity_poly.pdbx_strand_id
1 'polypeptide(L)'
;MGIQALRVLYHRGAVDADGKTGDGAGIQLAIPMDFFAEQIERTGHKTNNLPFAVGMVFLPRTNFDSQEKSRILIESEIIKEGFKIYGWRQVPINTKMIGEKAKATLPEIEQILIGNEIYSSELELDDKLYLIRKRIEKKINQENINDFYICSLSSQSIIYKGMFLAEQLSNFYPDIQDKRFISKFAVYHQRYSTNTFPTWSLAQPFRVIAHNGEINTLKGNKNWMAAHEPRMSHPNFEKNIDDLKPIIDQSASDSAALDATIELLVRSKRNLPMAKLMTIPEAFAHRRDFPKKLKDLYAYANAVMESWDGPAAICGVHDEWAIAGMDRNGLRPIRYTLTDDFLITGSETGMVEIEESKILERGRVGPGQMIAVNFKEGKFYTDAKIKNRLSQSKPFGEWTKKITHIDKLVQSVDEEFRDINASDLRKRMSSFGWTVEDIELILHPMIAEQKEAVGSMGDDTPLAVLSDNYRGLHHFFRQNFSQVTNPAIDSLRERVVMSLRTRIGNLSNILDEDQSQCDHLQLSSPVLSINQFKTMRKYMKYNVKIIDTTMDLTTRDISFKKELDRINKEAEEAVRTGFVHLILTDKSLSKDNVALPMILVTSSVHHYLINKKLRTFISLNIQ
;
A
#
# COMPACT_ATOMS: atom_id res chain seq x y z
N MET A 1 22.38 -6.98 20.22
CA MET A 1 20.97 -7.32 20.46
C MET A 1 20.22 -7.69 19.18
N GLY A 2 20.16 -6.85 18.14
CA GLY A 2 19.44 -7.20 16.89
C GLY A 2 19.90 -8.52 16.23
N ILE A 3 21.21 -8.80 16.20
CA ILE A 3 21.77 -10.07 15.71
C ILE A 3 21.33 -11.26 16.59
N GLN A 4 21.28 -11.06 17.92
CA GLN A 4 20.85 -12.10 18.85
C GLN A 4 19.38 -12.46 18.61
N ALA A 5 18.53 -11.46 18.35
CA ALA A 5 17.14 -11.70 17.99
C ALA A 5 17.01 -12.49 16.69
N LEU A 6 17.78 -12.14 15.64
CA LEU A 6 17.77 -12.89 14.37
C LEU A 6 18.20 -14.36 14.53
N ARG A 7 19.13 -14.65 15.44
CA ARG A 7 19.62 -16.03 15.68
C ARG A 7 18.56 -16.98 16.23
N VAL A 8 17.51 -16.47 16.85
CA VAL A 8 16.48 -17.32 17.46
C VAL A 8 15.20 -17.42 16.63
N LEU A 9 15.19 -16.89 15.39
CA LEU A 9 14.00 -16.91 14.53
C LEU A 9 14.00 -18.04 13.50
N TYR A 10 15.02 -18.91 13.50
CA TYR A 10 15.17 -19.98 12.52
C TYR A 10 14.00 -20.96 12.50
N HIS A 11 13.31 -21.18 13.64
CA HIS A 11 12.13 -22.05 13.73
C HIS A 11 10.89 -21.50 13.00
N ARG A 12 10.92 -20.23 12.57
CA ARG A 12 9.86 -19.57 11.81
C ARG A 12 10.17 -19.40 10.32
N GLY A 13 11.39 -19.72 9.88
CA GLY A 13 11.79 -19.64 8.48
C GLY A 13 11.71 -20.99 7.79
N ALA A 14 11.46 -20.98 6.48
CA ALA A 14 11.76 -22.15 5.66
C ALA A 14 13.28 -22.24 5.49
N VAL A 15 13.79 -23.46 5.56
CA VAL A 15 15.16 -23.80 5.21
C VAL A 15 15.08 -24.73 4.01
N ASP A 16 15.82 -24.42 2.95
CA ASP A 16 15.90 -25.30 1.79
C ASP A 16 16.60 -26.62 2.15
N ALA A 17 16.48 -27.64 1.30
CA ALA A 17 17.08 -28.95 1.53
C ALA A 17 18.62 -28.90 1.65
N ASP A 18 19.26 -27.83 1.19
CA ASP A 18 20.70 -27.61 1.31
C ASP A 18 21.15 -27.15 2.71
N GLY A 19 20.21 -26.89 3.63
CA GLY A 19 20.47 -26.47 5.01
C GLY A 19 21.08 -25.07 5.16
N LYS A 20 21.20 -24.30 4.07
CA LYS A 20 21.88 -22.99 4.06
C LYS A 20 21.05 -21.87 3.41
N THR A 21 20.26 -22.22 2.40
CA THR A 21 19.40 -21.27 1.69
C THR A 21 18.16 -21.00 2.54
N GLY A 22 17.99 -19.73 2.93
CA GLY A 22 16.77 -19.22 3.57
C GLY A 22 16.06 -18.22 2.67
N ASP A 23 14.78 -17.96 2.93
CA ASP A 23 13.89 -17.11 2.12
C ASP A 23 14.17 -15.60 2.19
N GLY A 24 15.16 -15.21 3.00
CA GLY A 24 15.63 -13.84 3.13
C GLY A 24 15.66 -13.38 4.57
N ALA A 25 16.79 -12.78 4.97
CA ALA A 25 16.95 -12.14 6.26
C ALA A 25 17.72 -10.82 6.12
N GLY A 26 17.57 -9.94 7.09
CA GLY A 26 18.28 -8.68 7.08
C GLY A 26 18.14 -7.88 8.36
N ILE A 27 18.95 -6.82 8.42
CA ILE A 27 18.97 -5.84 9.49
C ILE A 27 19.16 -4.44 8.89
N GLN A 28 18.37 -3.48 9.39
CA GLN A 28 18.53 -2.05 9.15
C GLN A 28 19.10 -1.43 10.42
N LEU A 29 20.15 -0.64 10.24
CA LEU A 29 20.87 0.05 11.30
C LEU A 29 20.99 1.53 10.95
N ALA A 30 21.17 2.37 11.96
CA ALA A 30 21.74 3.70 11.74
C ALA A 30 23.14 3.58 11.14
N ILE A 31 23.53 4.51 10.27
CA ILE A 31 24.87 4.52 9.65
C ILE A 31 25.94 4.65 10.75
N PRO A 32 26.86 3.67 10.90
CA PRO A 32 27.95 3.79 11.86
C PRO A 32 29.00 4.77 11.35
N MET A 33 28.88 6.03 11.77
CA MET A 33 29.65 7.15 11.23
C MET A 33 31.17 6.91 11.31
N ASP A 34 31.67 6.45 12.46
CA ASP A 34 33.10 6.21 12.67
C ASP A 34 33.68 5.13 11.75
N PHE A 35 32.90 4.08 11.45
CA PHE A 35 33.31 3.02 10.55
C PHE A 35 33.47 3.56 9.12
N PHE A 36 32.47 4.31 8.63
CA PHE A 36 32.46 4.82 7.27
C PHE A 36 33.39 6.02 7.07
N ALA A 37 33.62 6.84 8.10
CA ALA A 37 34.64 7.88 8.07
C ALA A 37 36.02 7.29 7.78
N GLU A 38 36.41 6.18 8.45
CA GLU A 38 37.68 5.51 8.14
C GLU A 38 37.69 4.92 6.71
N GLN A 39 36.55 4.39 6.22
CA GLN A 39 36.49 3.91 4.83
C GLN A 39 36.69 5.04 3.82
N ILE A 40 36.20 6.25 4.10
CA ILE A 40 36.40 7.45 3.28
C ILE A 40 37.86 7.90 3.34
N GLU A 41 38.48 7.86 4.52
CA GLU A 41 39.91 8.20 4.67
C GLU A 41 40.82 7.25 3.89
N ARG A 42 40.47 5.96 3.83
CA ARG A 42 41.19 4.97 3.01
C ARG A 42 41.14 5.25 1.51
N THR A 43 40.15 5.99 1.02
CA THR A 43 40.11 6.43 -0.39
C THR A 43 40.93 7.70 -0.64
N GLY A 44 41.64 8.22 0.37
CA GLY A 44 42.45 9.43 0.28
C GLY A 44 41.66 10.72 0.49
N HIS A 45 40.39 10.63 0.88
CA HIS A 45 39.53 11.77 1.15
C HIS A 45 39.46 12.09 2.64
N LYS A 46 38.91 13.25 3.00
CA LYS A 46 38.56 13.57 4.38
C LYS A 46 37.07 13.90 4.45
N THR A 47 36.40 13.42 5.49
CA THR A 47 35.05 13.86 5.81
C THR A 47 35.07 15.33 6.22
N ASN A 48 34.00 16.05 5.92
CA ASN A 48 33.79 17.41 6.40
C ASN A 48 32.86 17.38 7.64
N ASN A 49 32.44 18.55 8.15
CA ASN A 49 31.52 18.65 9.29
C ASN A 49 30.05 18.44 8.90
N LEU A 50 29.76 18.10 7.64
CA LEU A 50 28.40 17.86 7.14
C LEU A 50 28.16 16.34 7.07
N PRO A 51 26.88 15.91 7.11
CA PRO A 51 26.57 14.49 6.98
C PRO A 51 27.01 13.97 5.61
N PHE A 52 27.56 12.75 5.57
CA PHE A 52 27.79 11.99 4.35
C PHE A 52 26.71 10.91 4.20
N ALA A 53 26.61 10.31 3.02
CA ALA A 53 25.64 9.26 2.74
C ALA A 53 26.29 7.99 2.21
N VAL A 54 25.60 6.87 2.40
CA VAL A 54 26.00 5.55 1.91
C VAL A 54 24.85 4.96 1.11
N GLY A 55 25.14 4.54 -0.12
CA GLY A 55 24.25 3.70 -0.91
C GLY A 55 24.65 2.24 -0.79
N MET A 56 23.74 1.36 -0.37
CA MET A 56 23.93 -0.10 -0.42
C MET A 56 23.21 -0.62 -1.66
N VAL A 57 23.98 -1.15 -2.62
CA VAL A 57 23.50 -1.46 -3.97
C VAL A 57 23.78 -2.92 -4.31
N PHE A 58 22.78 -3.56 -4.89
CA PHE A 58 22.89 -4.83 -5.60
C PHE A 58 23.00 -4.53 -7.08
N LEU A 59 24.13 -4.92 -7.67
CA LEU A 59 24.43 -4.76 -9.08
C LEU A 59 24.33 -6.11 -9.81
N PRO A 60 24.09 -6.09 -11.14
CA PRO A 60 24.23 -7.28 -11.97
C PRO A 60 25.62 -7.90 -11.79
N ARG A 61 25.69 -9.21 -11.53
CA ARG A 61 26.96 -9.90 -11.27
C ARG A 61 27.52 -10.63 -12.49
N THR A 62 26.66 -11.18 -13.32
CA THR A 62 27.05 -12.02 -14.48
C THR A 62 27.20 -11.23 -15.77
N ASN A 63 26.75 -9.97 -15.79
CA ASN A 63 26.86 -9.08 -16.93
C ASN A 63 27.63 -7.82 -16.56
N PHE A 64 28.93 -7.80 -16.88
CA PHE A 64 29.83 -6.68 -16.59
C PHE A 64 29.43 -5.38 -17.30
N ASP A 65 28.86 -5.44 -18.51
CA ASP A 65 28.38 -4.24 -19.21
C ASP A 65 27.20 -3.61 -18.45
N SER A 66 26.23 -4.43 -18.03
CA SER A 66 25.12 -3.95 -17.19
C SER A 66 25.58 -3.46 -15.82
N GLN A 67 26.62 -4.09 -15.24
CA GLN A 67 27.21 -3.67 -13.99
C GLN A 67 27.84 -2.27 -14.10
N GLU A 68 28.71 -2.04 -15.08
CA GLU A 68 29.34 -0.73 -15.29
C GLU A 68 28.31 0.34 -15.66
N LYS A 69 27.36 0.02 -16.55
CA LYS A 69 26.25 0.93 -16.88
C LYS A 69 25.47 1.33 -15.63
N SER A 70 25.21 0.39 -14.73
CA SER A 70 24.53 0.67 -13.46
C SER A 70 25.34 1.64 -12.59
N ARG A 71 26.66 1.46 -12.48
CA ARG A 71 27.52 2.39 -11.74
C ARG A 71 27.51 3.78 -12.38
N ILE A 72 27.69 3.87 -13.70
CA ILE A 72 27.67 5.13 -14.45
C ILE A 72 26.34 5.88 -14.23
N LEU A 73 25.20 5.18 -14.27
CA LEU A 73 23.90 5.78 -14.03
C LEU A 73 23.76 6.32 -12.60
N ILE A 74 24.22 5.56 -11.60
CA ILE A 74 24.24 5.99 -10.20
C ILE A 74 25.11 7.23 -10.04
N GLU A 75 26.36 7.18 -10.50
CA GLU A 75 27.32 8.28 -10.39
C GLU A 75 26.81 9.53 -11.09
N SER A 76 26.26 9.38 -12.30
CA SER A 76 25.73 10.48 -13.10
C SER A 76 24.61 11.22 -12.37
N GLU A 77 23.65 10.52 -11.76
CA GLU A 77 22.56 11.18 -11.03
C GLU A 77 23.01 11.83 -9.72
N ILE A 78 23.99 11.23 -9.02
CA ILE A 78 24.56 11.81 -7.81
C ILE A 78 25.33 13.10 -8.14
N ILE A 79 26.20 13.07 -9.15
CA ILE A 79 27.00 14.22 -9.58
C ILE A 79 26.12 15.34 -10.13
N LYS A 80 25.05 14.99 -10.87
CA LYS A 80 24.11 15.96 -11.44
C LYS A 80 23.40 16.81 -10.38
N GLU A 81 23.19 16.26 -9.19
CA GLU A 81 22.63 16.98 -8.03
C GLU A 81 23.70 17.70 -7.19
N GLY A 82 24.96 17.72 -7.64
CA GLY A 82 26.05 18.48 -7.02
C GLY A 82 26.77 17.75 -5.89
N PHE A 83 26.49 16.46 -5.67
CA PHE A 83 27.17 15.67 -4.65
C PHE A 83 28.52 15.14 -5.14
N LYS A 84 29.43 14.90 -4.18
CA LYS A 84 30.74 14.28 -4.45
C LYS A 84 30.67 12.79 -4.20
N ILE A 85 31.49 12.03 -4.92
CA ILE A 85 31.60 10.58 -4.74
C ILE A 85 33.00 10.31 -4.20
N TYR A 86 33.06 9.79 -2.97
CA TYR A 86 34.34 9.40 -2.34
C TYR A 86 34.88 8.09 -2.91
N GLY A 87 34.00 7.28 -3.50
CA GLY A 87 34.34 6.05 -4.20
C GLY A 87 33.35 4.92 -3.94
N TRP A 88 33.57 3.82 -4.64
CA TRP A 88 32.90 2.55 -4.43
C TRP A 88 33.69 1.69 -3.44
N ARG A 89 32.96 0.93 -2.63
CA ARG A 89 33.47 -0.06 -1.69
C ARG A 89 32.74 -1.36 -1.95
N GLN A 90 33.47 -2.37 -2.44
CA GLN A 90 32.95 -3.73 -2.45
C GLN A 90 32.71 -4.20 -1.01
N VAL A 91 31.50 -4.70 -0.73
CA VAL A 91 31.15 -5.13 0.63
C VAL A 91 31.83 -6.47 0.91
N PRO A 92 32.60 -6.62 2.00
CA PRO A 92 33.15 -7.90 2.39
C PRO A 92 32.00 -8.90 2.64
N ILE A 93 32.01 -10.01 1.90
CA ILE A 93 31.01 -11.08 2.05
C ILE A 93 31.65 -12.46 2.17
N ASN A 94 31.02 -13.33 2.95
CA ASN A 94 31.42 -14.74 3.05
C ASN A 94 30.42 -15.66 2.35
N THR A 95 30.69 -15.97 1.08
CA THR A 95 29.82 -16.80 0.24
C THR A 95 29.74 -18.28 0.68
N LYS A 96 30.55 -18.73 1.65
CA LYS A 96 30.44 -20.09 2.22
C LYS A 96 29.17 -20.29 3.06
N MET A 97 28.56 -19.18 3.50
CA MET A 97 27.37 -19.14 4.36
C MET A 97 26.05 -19.23 3.60
N ILE A 98 26.08 -19.23 2.26
CA ILE A 98 24.89 -19.37 1.41
C ILE A 98 24.92 -20.71 0.67
N GLY A 99 23.73 -21.21 0.33
CA GLY A 99 23.58 -22.39 -0.52
C GLY A 99 23.70 -22.06 -2.01
N GLU A 100 23.74 -23.10 -2.86
CA GLU A 100 23.99 -22.94 -4.30
C GLU A 100 22.86 -22.16 -5.01
N LYS A 101 21.59 -22.32 -4.58
CA LYS A 101 20.47 -21.55 -5.16
C LYS A 101 20.59 -20.05 -4.88
N ALA A 102 20.90 -19.68 -3.63
CA ALA A 102 21.13 -18.29 -3.26
C ALA A 102 22.37 -17.71 -3.97
N LYS A 103 23.43 -18.52 -4.12
CA LYS A 103 24.68 -18.14 -4.79
C LYS A 103 24.50 -17.93 -6.30
N ALA A 104 23.61 -18.68 -6.94
CA ALA A 104 23.30 -18.52 -8.37
C ALA A 104 22.64 -17.17 -8.69
N THR A 105 21.89 -16.60 -7.74
CA THR A 105 21.19 -15.31 -7.86
C THR A 105 21.88 -14.19 -7.07
N LEU A 106 23.06 -14.46 -6.48
CA LEU A 106 23.81 -13.50 -5.68
C LEU A 106 24.19 -12.29 -6.56
N PRO A 107 23.71 -11.07 -6.24
CA PRO A 107 24.16 -9.86 -6.93
C PRO A 107 25.60 -9.52 -6.54
N GLU A 108 26.22 -8.62 -7.29
CA GLU A 108 27.41 -7.95 -6.80
C GLU A 108 26.99 -6.90 -5.77
N ILE A 109 27.58 -6.95 -4.57
CA ILE A 109 27.15 -6.13 -3.43
C ILE A 109 28.18 -5.05 -3.18
N GLU A 110 27.81 -3.81 -3.48
CA GLU A 110 28.70 -2.67 -3.37
C GLU A 110 28.05 -1.52 -2.62
N GLN A 111 28.91 -0.74 -1.97
CA GLN A 111 28.56 0.50 -1.32
C GLN A 111 29.13 1.68 -2.11
N ILE A 112 28.32 2.70 -2.33
CA ILE A 112 28.79 3.99 -2.84
C ILE A 112 28.84 5.00 -1.69
N LEU A 113 29.99 5.63 -1.51
CA LEU A 113 30.24 6.63 -0.47
C LEU A 113 30.08 8.02 -1.05
N ILE A 114 29.13 8.79 -0.51
CA ILE A 114 28.69 10.07 -1.09
C ILE A 114 29.03 11.21 -0.13
N GLY A 115 29.83 12.14 -0.59
CA GLY A 115 30.15 13.38 0.10
C GLY A 115 29.11 14.45 -0.17
N ASN A 116 28.73 15.16 0.89
CA ASN A 116 27.79 16.27 0.83
C ASN A 116 28.46 17.54 1.35
N GLU A 117 28.32 18.62 0.58
CA GLU A 117 28.86 19.95 0.89
C GLU A 117 27.75 21.01 0.98
N ILE A 118 26.49 20.59 0.90
CA ILE A 118 25.33 21.46 0.65
C ILE A 118 24.39 21.48 1.85
N TYR A 119 24.02 20.31 2.37
CA TYR A 119 22.97 20.17 3.39
C TYR A 119 23.57 19.90 4.76
N SER A 120 23.21 20.70 5.76
CA SER A 120 23.57 20.44 7.16
C SER A 120 22.61 19.46 7.83
N SER A 121 21.37 19.37 7.34
CA SER A 121 20.32 18.48 7.85
C SER A 121 20.37 17.13 7.15
N GLU A 122 20.49 16.05 7.93
CA GLU A 122 20.40 14.66 7.41
C GLU A 122 19.06 14.40 6.71
N LEU A 123 17.98 15.02 7.18
CA LEU A 123 16.65 14.85 6.59
C LEU A 123 16.57 15.48 5.19
N GLU A 124 17.08 16.70 5.04
CA GLU A 124 17.12 17.40 3.74
C GLU A 124 18.02 16.67 2.73
N LEU A 125 19.18 16.17 3.20
CA LEU A 125 20.06 15.33 2.39
C LEU A 125 19.33 14.06 1.92
N ASP A 126 18.65 13.37 2.83
CA ASP A 126 17.92 12.15 2.51
C ASP A 126 16.72 12.38 1.58
N ASP A 127 16.05 13.53 1.66
CA ASP A 127 14.97 13.90 0.74
C ASP A 127 15.50 14.06 -0.70
N LYS A 128 16.72 14.58 -0.86
CA LYS A 128 17.40 14.62 -2.18
C LYS A 128 17.87 13.25 -2.64
N LEU A 129 18.43 12.45 -1.74
CA LEU A 129 18.84 11.08 -2.05
C LEU A 129 17.64 10.19 -2.46
N TYR A 130 16.47 10.42 -1.87
CA TYR A 130 15.23 9.76 -2.29
C TYR A 130 14.89 10.06 -3.77
N LEU A 131 14.95 11.33 -4.17
CA LEU A 131 14.72 11.73 -5.57
C LEU A 131 15.77 11.11 -6.51
N ILE A 132 17.05 11.17 -6.13
CA ILE A 132 18.15 10.56 -6.89
C ILE A 132 17.91 9.07 -7.07
N ARG A 133 17.57 8.35 -6.01
CA ARG A 133 17.26 6.91 -6.07
C ARG A 133 16.11 6.62 -7.03
N LYS A 134 15.01 7.37 -6.95
CA LYS A 134 13.86 7.16 -7.86
C LYS A 134 14.22 7.42 -9.32
N ARG A 135 15.05 8.42 -9.61
CA ARG A 135 15.56 8.65 -10.98
C ARG A 135 16.47 7.53 -11.46
N ILE A 136 17.36 7.04 -10.62
CA ILE A 136 18.23 5.90 -10.94
C ILE A 136 17.37 4.67 -11.26
N GLU A 137 16.43 4.31 -10.37
CA GLU A 137 15.49 3.19 -10.58
C GLU A 137 14.74 3.33 -11.92
N LYS A 138 14.25 4.52 -12.23
CA LYS A 138 13.55 4.81 -13.49
C LYS A 138 14.45 4.62 -14.71
N LYS A 139 15.68 5.11 -14.67
CA LYS A 139 16.65 4.96 -15.77
C LYS A 139 17.09 3.52 -15.96
N ILE A 140 17.36 2.79 -14.87
CA ILE A 140 17.68 1.36 -14.90
C ILE A 140 16.56 0.56 -15.59
N ASN A 141 15.30 0.86 -15.25
CA ASN A 141 14.14 0.24 -15.89
C ASN A 141 14.03 0.60 -17.38
N GLN A 142 14.33 1.84 -17.77
CA GLN A 142 14.33 2.28 -19.17
C GLN A 142 15.42 1.58 -20.01
N GLU A 143 16.59 1.34 -19.41
CA GLU A 143 17.70 0.60 -20.01
C GLU A 143 17.50 -0.93 -19.96
N ASN A 144 16.39 -1.41 -19.38
CA ASN A 144 16.08 -2.83 -19.19
C ASN A 144 17.20 -3.61 -18.49
N ILE A 145 17.87 -2.97 -17.52
CA ILE A 145 18.90 -3.61 -16.71
C ILE A 145 18.22 -4.43 -15.61
N ASN A 146 18.34 -5.75 -15.71
CA ASN A 146 17.82 -6.70 -14.71
C ASN A 146 18.78 -6.86 -13.54
N ASP A 147 18.33 -7.45 -12.43
CA ASP A 147 19.14 -7.79 -11.25
C ASP A 147 19.83 -6.59 -10.56
N PHE A 148 19.30 -5.39 -10.77
CA PHE A 148 19.70 -4.17 -10.08
C PHE A 148 18.73 -3.82 -8.95
N TYR A 149 19.25 -3.43 -7.79
CA TYR A 149 18.42 -2.96 -6.68
C TYR A 149 19.19 -2.09 -5.66
N ILE A 150 18.64 -0.95 -5.29
CA ILE A 150 19.18 -0.12 -4.21
C ILE A 150 18.47 -0.50 -2.89
N CYS A 151 19.21 -1.11 -1.97
CA CYS A 151 18.70 -1.51 -0.66
C CYS A 151 18.40 -0.28 0.20
N SER A 152 19.38 0.60 0.33
CA SER A 152 19.28 1.88 1.03
C SER A 152 20.16 2.91 0.34
N LEU A 153 19.73 4.16 0.31
CA LEU A 153 20.54 5.31 -0.12
C LEU A 153 20.19 6.47 0.81
N SER A 154 21.00 6.65 1.85
CA SER A 154 20.67 7.52 2.98
C SER A 154 21.93 7.93 3.73
N SER A 155 21.83 9.00 4.50
CA SER A 155 22.78 9.47 5.52
C SER A 155 22.45 8.99 6.93
N GLN A 156 21.22 8.47 7.13
CA GLN A 156 20.73 8.08 8.45
C GLN A 156 20.70 6.56 8.64
N SER A 157 20.39 5.79 7.60
CA SER A 157 20.19 4.34 7.72
C SER A 157 20.86 3.54 6.61
N ILE A 158 21.28 2.33 6.96
CA ILE A 158 21.86 1.35 6.03
C ILE A 158 21.23 -0.03 6.27
N ILE A 159 20.98 -0.77 5.17
CA ILE A 159 20.33 -2.07 5.21
C ILE A 159 21.29 -3.17 4.74
N TYR A 160 21.56 -4.13 5.61
CA TYR A 160 22.28 -5.36 5.29
C TYR A 160 21.27 -6.50 5.21
N LYS A 161 20.98 -6.99 4.01
CA LYS A 161 20.00 -8.05 3.77
C LYS A 161 20.44 -9.00 2.68
N GLY A 162 19.89 -10.19 2.65
CA GLY A 162 20.20 -11.16 1.60
C GLY A 162 19.53 -12.51 1.79
N MET A 163 19.90 -13.46 0.94
CA MET A 163 19.32 -14.81 0.89
C MET A 163 20.17 -15.80 1.70
N PHE A 164 20.15 -15.63 3.02
CA PHE A 164 20.82 -16.50 3.98
C PHE A 164 19.91 -16.74 5.19
N LEU A 165 20.23 -17.77 5.99
CA LEU A 165 19.59 -17.96 7.29
C LEU A 165 19.86 -16.78 8.21
N ALA A 166 18.87 -16.35 8.97
CA ALA A 166 18.96 -15.17 9.83
C ALA A 166 20.13 -15.23 10.83
N GLU A 167 20.42 -16.41 11.37
CA GLU A 167 21.56 -16.67 12.25
C GLU A 167 22.93 -16.43 11.59
N GLN A 168 23.01 -16.55 10.26
CA GLN A 168 24.24 -16.40 9.48
C GLN A 168 24.50 -14.96 9.02
N LEU A 169 23.61 -14.00 9.32
CA LEU A 169 23.74 -12.60 8.89
C LEU A 169 25.12 -12.01 9.23
N SER A 170 25.58 -12.16 10.48
CA SER A 170 26.89 -11.65 10.91
C SER A 170 28.07 -12.40 10.29
N ASN A 171 27.86 -13.64 9.85
CA ASN A 171 28.91 -14.46 9.23
C ASN A 171 29.02 -14.17 7.74
N PHE A 172 27.89 -13.87 7.07
CA PHE A 172 27.85 -13.44 5.68
C PHE A 172 28.35 -12.00 5.50
N TYR A 173 27.99 -11.08 6.42
CA TYR A 173 28.46 -9.70 6.45
C TYR A 173 29.38 -9.43 7.66
N PRO A 174 30.70 -9.60 7.52
CA PRO A 174 31.65 -9.40 8.62
C PRO A 174 31.68 -7.97 9.16
N ASP A 175 31.31 -6.97 8.35
CA ASP A 175 31.24 -5.56 8.77
C ASP A 175 30.42 -5.39 10.07
N ILE A 176 29.33 -6.13 10.20
CA ILE A 176 28.42 -6.09 11.36
C ILE A 176 29.10 -6.56 12.66
N GLN A 177 30.21 -7.29 12.57
CA GLN A 177 30.99 -7.74 13.72
C GLN A 177 32.02 -6.70 14.20
N ASP A 178 32.23 -5.61 13.45
CA ASP A 178 33.16 -4.55 13.82
C ASP A 178 32.63 -3.79 15.04
N LYS A 179 33.51 -3.47 16.01
CA LYS A 179 33.13 -2.76 17.24
C LYS A 179 32.60 -1.35 16.99
N ARG A 180 32.92 -0.75 15.84
CA ARG A 180 32.46 0.57 15.42
C ARG A 180 31.06 0.56 14.81
N PHE A 181 30.45 -0.62 14.60
CA PHE A 181 29.03 -0.74 14.22
C PHE A 181 28.11 -0.43 15.40
N ILE A 182 28.18 0.82 15.87
CA ILE A 182 27.33 1.38 16.92
C ILE A 182 26.09 1.97 16.26
N SER A 183 24.92 1.64 16.80
CA SER A 183 23.65 2.06 16.23
C SER A 183 22.61 2.38 17.29
N LYS A 184 21.85 3.47 17.08
CA LYS A 184 20.76 3.90 17.97
C LYS A 184 19.48 3.06 17.82
N PHE A 185 19.37 2.27 16.75
CA PHE A 185 18.24 1.36 16.52
C PHE A 185 18.68 0.12 15.74
N ALA A 186 17.86 -0.92 15.76
CA ALA A 186 17.99 -2.06 14.86
C ALA A 186 16.61 -2.58 14.48
N VAL A 187 16.27 -2.55 13.19
CA VAL A 187 15.07 -3.21 12.65
C VAL A 187 15.55 -4.46 11.94
N TYR A 188 15.01 -5.62 12.29
CA TYR A 188 15.44 -6.90 11.73
C TYR A 188 14.25 -7.69 11.23
N HIS A 189 14.49 -8.57 10.27
CA HIS A 189 13.42 -9.38 9.68
C HIS A 189 13.95 -10.71 9.14
N GLN A 190 13.13 -11.74 9.28
CA GLN A 190 13.28 -13.01 8.58
C GLN A 190 11.98 -13.33 7.85
N ARG A 191 12.09 -13.59 6.54
CA ARG A 191 10.96 -13.84 5.66
C ARG A 191 10.65 -15.34 5.58
N TYR A 192 9.38 -15.65 5.31
CA TYR A 192 8.92 -16.94 4.81
C TYR A 192 8.24 -16.69 3.45
N SER A 193 8.61 -17.47 2.45
CA SER A 193 8.15 -17.32 1.06
C SER A 193 7.40 -18.57 0.62
N THR A 194 6.31 -18.41 -0.12
CA THR A 194 5.71 -19.52 -0.88
C THR A 194 6.44 -19.79 -2.20
N ASN A 195 7.38 -18.92 -2.59
CA ASN A 195 8.17 -19.07 -3.80
C ASN A 195 9.47 -19.81 -3.51
N THR A 196 9.81 -20.78 -4.35
CA THR A 196 11.05 -21.57 -4.28
C THR A 196 12.26 -20.88 -4.93
N PHE A 197 12.05 -19.75 -5.62
CA PHE A 197 13.12 -19.01 -6.30
C PHE A 197 13.63 -17.86 -5.43
N PRO A 198 14.93 -17.86 -5.06
CA PRO A 198 15.48 -16.82 -4.20
C PRO A 198 15.61 -15.50 -4.97
N THR A 199 15.09 -14.41 -4.40
CA THR A 199 15.23 -13.06 -4.95
C THR A 199 15.74 -12.11 -3.88
N TRP A 200 17.00 -11.70 -4.00
CA TRP A 200 17.73 -10.92 -2.98
C TRP A 200 17.06 -9.58 -2.65
N SER A 201 16.49 -8.89 -3.64
CA SER A 201 15.80 -7.60 -3.45
C SER A 201 14.54 -7.71 -2.60
N LEU A 202 13.89 -8.88 -2.55
CA LEU A 202 12.67 -9.14 -1.77
C LEU A 202 12.94 -9.48 -0.30
N ALA A 203 14.20 -9.72 0.08
CA ALA A 203 14.57 -9.80 1.48
C ALA A 203 14.23 -8.47 2.18
N GLN A 204 14.02 -8.53 3.49
CA GLN A 204 13.65 -7.40 4.33
C GLN A 204 14.69 -7.20 5.44
N PRO A 205 14.80 -6.01 6.05
CA PRO A 205 13.92 -4.84 5.94
C PRO A 205 13.88 -4.14 4.57
N PHE A 206 12.81 -3.37 4.35
CA PHE A 206 12.80 -2.34 3.32
C PHE A 206 13.26 -1.00 3.89
N ARG A 207 13.06 0.12 3.17
CA ARG A 207 13.75 1.38 3.43
C ARG A 207 13.27 2.05 4.71
N VAL A 208 11.98 1.91 5.02
CA VAL A 208 11.34 2.50 6.19
C VAL A 208 10.77 1.43 7.10
N ILE A 209 10.23 0.34 6.55
CA ILE A 209 9.56 -0.70 7.33
C ILE A 209 10.12 -2.11 7.09
N ALA A 210 9.93 -2.96 8.10
CA ALA A 210 9.86 -4.40 7.99
C ALA A 210 8.42 -4.84 8.32
N HIS A 211 7.91 -5.81 7.56
CA HIS A 211 6.53 -6.26 7.60
C HIS A 211 6.47 -7.78 7.71
N ASN A 212 5.92 -8.25 8.83
CA ASN A 212 5.48 -9.63 9.03
C ASN A 212 3.99 -9.72 8.76
N GLY A 213 3.59 -10.37 7.67
CA GLY A 213 2.19 -10.34 7.27
C GLY A 213 1.98 -10.52 5.77
N GLU A 214 0.75 -10.25 5.33
CA GLU A 214 0.37 -10.23 3.93
C GLU A 214 -0.72 -9.17 3.70
N ILE A 215 -0.52 -8.26 2.74
CA ILE A 215 -1.51 -7.24 2.39
C ILE A 215 -2.50 -7.80 1.36
N ASN A 216 -3.70 -8.16 1.81
CA ASN A 216 -4.72 -8.76 0.96
C ASN A 216 -5.45 -7.75 0.05
N THR A 217 -5.34 -6.44 0.33
CA THR A 217 -5.90 -5.37 -0.51
C THR A 217 -4.95 -4.84 -1.59
N LEU A 218 -3.79 -5.48 -1.79
CA LEU A 218 -2.69 -4.98 -2.65
C LEU A 218 -3.13 -4.52 -4.04
N LYS A 219 -3.93 -5.31 -4.77
CA LYS A 219 -4.36 -4.97 -6.13
C LYS A 219 -5.16 -3.66 -6.15
N GLY A 220 -6.06 -3.48 -5.17
CA GLY A 220 -6.81 -2.25 -4.98
C GLY A 220 -5.88 -1.08 -4.67
N ASN A 221 -4.95 -1.26 -3.73
CA ASN A 221 -4.02 -0.21 -3.32
C ASN A 221 -3.09 0.23 -4.47
N LYS A 222 -2.58 -0.70 -5.29
CA LYS A 222 -1.77 -0.38 -6.49
C LYS A 222 -2.57 0.46 -7.49
N ASN A 223 -3.83 0.07 -7.76
CA ASN A 223 -4.70 0.81 -8.67
C ASN A 223 -5.06 2.19 -8.13
N TRP A 224 -5.32 2.30 -6.82
CA TRP A 224 -5.57 3.58 -6.17
C TRP A 224 -4.35 4.49 -6.18
N MET A 225 -3.15 3.96 -5.92
CA MET A 225 -1.92 4.73 -6.03
C MET A 225 -1.73 5.29 -7.45
N ALA A 226 -1.95 4.47 -8.49
CA ALA A 226 -1.92 4.93 -9.88
C ALA A 226 -2.96 6.04 -10.17
N ALA A 227 -4.12 6.02 -9.48
CA ALA A 227 -5.11 7.08 -9.56
C ALA A 227 -4.76 8.32 -8.70
N HIS A 228 -3.98 8.17 -7.63
CA HIS A 228 -3.51 9.29 -6.80
C HIS A 228 -2.36 10.06 -7.47
N GLU A 229 -1.48 9.34 -8.19
CA GLU A 229 -0.29 9.89 -8.85
C GLU A 229 -0.49 11.19 -9.66
N PRO A 230 -1.57 11.35 -10.46
CA PRO A 230 -1.77 12.55 -11.28
C PRO A 230 -1.96 13.83 -10.47
N ARG A 231 -2.48 13.74 -9.23
CA ARG A 231 -2.74 14.91 -8.37
C ARG A 231 -1.64 15.16 -7.35
N MET A 232 -0.64 14.28 -7.26
CA MET A 232 0.43 14.44 -6.29
C MET A 232 1.24 15.69 -6.58
N SER A 233 1.40 16.51 -5.54
CA SER A 233 2.28 17.68 -5.53
C SER A 233 2.78 17.87 -4.11
N HIS A 234 4.04 18.25 -3.94
CA HIS A 234 4.55 18.60 -2.61
C HIS A 234 5.77 19.52 -2.75
N PRO A 235 5.95 20.51 -1.87
CA PRO A 235 7.11 21.42 -1.93
C PRO A 235 8.48 20.73 -1.86
N ASN A 236 8.59 19.53 -1.27
CA ASN A 236 9.86 18.79 -1.27
C ASN A 236 10.25 18.25 -2.66
N PHE A 237 9.28 18.09 -3.56
CA PHE A 237 9.48 17.42 -4.85
C PHE A 237 9.19 18.29 -6.06
N GLU A 238 8.53 19.45 -5.91
CA GLU A 238 8.20 20.44 -6.96
C GLU A 238 8.33 19.95 -8.41
N LYS A 239 9.42 20.30 -9.10
CA LYS A 239 9.66 20.02 -10.53
C LYS A 239 10.02 18.56 -10.83
N ASN A 240 10.28 17.76 -9.80
CA ASN A 240 10.77 16.39 -9.87
C ASN A 240 9.74 15.36 -9.40
N ILE A 241 8.49 15.76 -9.17
CA ILE A 241 7.43 14.82 -8.78
C ILE A 241 7.22 13.69 -9.82
N ASP A 242 7.45 13.99 -11.11
CA ASP A 242 7.33 13.00 -12.18
C ASP A 242 8.51 12.02 -12.24
N ASP A 243 9.60 12.31 -11.53
CA ASP A 243 10.70 11.37 -11.33
C ASP A 243 10.33 10.28 -10.32
N LEU A 244 9.39 10.57 -9.41
CA LEU A 244 8.90 9.61 -8.43
C LEU A 244 7.98 8.56 -9.06
N LYS A 245 7.32 8.88 -10.17
CA LYS A 245 6.27 8.06 -10.79
C LYS A 245 6.87 6.99 -11.72
N PRO A 246 6.39 5.73 -11.67
CA PRO A 246 5.38 5.22 -10.75
C PRO A 246 5.93 5.04 -9.33
N ILE A 247 5.10 5.30 -8.31
CA ILE A 247 5.49 5.16 -6.90
C ILE A 247 5.73 3.69 -6.55
N ILE A 248 4.82 2.82 -7.02
CA ILE A 248 4.85 1.38 -6.77
C ILE A 248 5.18 0.68 -8.08
N ASP A 249 6.26 -0.09 -8.09
CA ASP A 249 6.59 -0.96 -9.22
C ASP A 249 5.56 -2.08 -9.38
N GLN A 250 5.24 -2.43 -10.63
CA GLN A 250 4.24 -3.48 -10.90
C GLN A 250 4.64 -4.83 -10.30
N SER A 251 5.94 -5.16 -10.34
CA SER A 251 6.54 -6.38 -9.79
C SER A 251 6.80 -6.33 -8.28
N ALA A 252 6.56 -5.19 -7.62
CA ALA A 252 6.79 -5.07 -6.18
C ALA A 252 5.94 -6.08 -5.39
N SER A 253 6.55 -6.70 -4.38
CA SER A 253 5.81 -7.46 -3.38
C SER A 253 4.84 -6.54 -2.63
N ASP A 254 3.91 -7.16 -1.91
CA ASP A 254 2.94 -6.46 -1.08
C ASP A 254 3.60 -5.51 -0.06
N SER A 255 4.65 -6.01 0.58
CA SER A 255 5.42 -5.34 1.62
C SER A 255 6.30 -4.22 1.04
N ALA A 256 6.87 -4.44 -0.15
CA ALA A 256 7.63 -3.41 -0.86
C ALA A 256 6.73 -2.26 -1.34
N ALA A 257 5.51 -2.58 -1.78
CA ALA A 257 4.52 -1.57 -2.18
C ALA A 257 4.04 -0.73 -0.99
N LEU A 258 3.86 -1.37 0.18
CA LEU A 258 3.55 -0.67 1.42
C LEU A 258 4.72 0.23 1.86
N ASP A 259 5.95 -0.28 1.82
CA ASP A 259 7.17 0.50 2.14
C ASP A 259 7.29 1.73 1.23
N ALA A 260 7.14 1.58 -0.08
CA ALA A 260 7.19 2.70 -1.03
C ALA A 260 6.10 3.76 -0.74
N THR A 261 4.91 3.33 -0.34
CA THR A 261 3.82 4.24 0.02
C THR A 261 4.12 4.98 1.33
N ILE A 262 4.61 4.28 2.36
CA ILE A 262 5.00 4.90 3.63
C ILE A 262 6.20 5.84 3.43
N GLU A 263 7.19 5.43 2.64
CA GLU A 263 8.35 6.24 2.29
C GLU A 263 7.92 7.55 1.61
N LEU A 264 7.00 7.49 0.64
CA LEU A 264 6.44 8.68 0.01
C LEU A 264 5.78 9.63 1.03
N LEU A 265 4.98 9.09 1.96
CA LEU A 265 4.31 9.90 2.98
C LEU A 265 5.31 10.56 3.94
N VAL A 266 6.33 9.82 4.39
CA VAL A 266 7.30 10.38 5.34
C VAL A 266 8.24 11.40 4.68
N ARG A 267 8.62 11.17 3.42
CA ARG A 267 9.33 12.14 2.57
C ARG A 267 8.50 13.38 2.24
N SER A 268 7.18 13.31 2.46
CA SER A 268 6.23 14.42 2.37
C SER A 268 5.90 15.02 3.75
N LYS A 269 6.85 14.95 4.70
CA LYS A 269 6.76 15.55 6.04
C LYS A 269 5.68 14.96 6.96
N ARG A 270 5.13 13.79 6.65
CA ARG A 270 4.37 13.02 7.64
C ARG A 270 5.36 12.32 8.58
N ASN A 271 5.20 12.46 9.88
CA ASN A 271 5.98 11.61 10.79
C ASN A 271 5.57 10.14 10.61
N LEU A 272 6.49 9.22 10.91
CA LEU A 272 6.26 7.79 10.73
C LEU A 272 5.01 7.25 11.47
N PRO A 273 4.70 7.67 12.72
CA PRO A 273 3.45 7.30 13.37
C PRO A 273 2.19 7.71 12.58
N MET A 274 2.18 8.91 11.98
CA MET A 274 1.08 9.37 11.13
C MET A 274 0.98 8.56 9.83
N ALA A 275 2.12 8.29 9.18
CA ALA A 275 2.15 7.46 7.97
C ALA A 275 1.60 6.04 8.22
N LYS A 276 1.93 5.43 9.36
CA LYS A 276 1.32 4.17 9.81
C LYS A 276 -0.18 4.32 10.01
N LEU A 277 -0.62 5.38 10.69
CA LEU A 277 -2.04 5.61 10.98
C LEU A 277 -2.86 5.79 9.70
N MET A 278 -2.32 6.48 8.70
CA MET A 278 -2.99 6.72 7.42
C MET A 278 -3.06 5.47 6.54
N THR A 279 -1.99 4.67 6.49
CA THR A 279 -1.96 3.47 5.65
C THR A 279 -2.63 2.27 6.33
N ILE A 280 -2.41 2.07 7.63
CA ILE A 280 -2.96 0.96 8.42
C ILE A 280 -3.73 1.51 9.64
N PRO A 281 -4.91 2.13 9.40
CA PRO A 281 -5.73 2.72 10.46
C PRO A 281 -6.38 1.65 11.35
N GLU A 282 -6.67 2.01 12.60
CA GLU A 282 -7.47 1.19 13.49
C GLU A 282 -8.96 1.25 13.10
N ALA A 283 -9.71 0.18 13.38
CA ALA A 283 -11.15 0.19 13.22
C ALA A 283 -11.83 1.16 14.22
N PHE A 284 -12.25 2.33 13.74
CA PHE A 284 -12.85 3.38 14.57
C PHE A 284 -14.35 3.57 14.34
N ALA A 285 -14.89 3.15 13.19
CA ALA A 285 -16.21 3.56 12.71
C ALA A 285 -17.36 3.25 13.69
N HIS A 286 -17.26 2.12 14.40
CA HIS A 286 -18.27 1.64 15.34
C HIS A 286 -17.83 1.71 16.82
N ARG A 287 -16.64 2.26 17.10
CA ARG A 287 -16.10 2.33 18.47
C ARG A 287 -16.62 3.54 19.22
N ARG A 288 -17.18 3.32 20.42
CA ARG A 288 -17.73 4.39 21.27
C ARG A 288 -16.72 4.94 22.26
N ASP A 289 -15.73 4.13 22.62
CA ASP A 289 -14.71 4.41 23.62
C ASP A 289 -13.60 5.36 23.12
N PHE A 290 -13.53 5.64 21.81
CA PHE A 290 -12.57 6.57 21.24
C PHE A 290 -12.93 8.05 21.54
N PRO A 291 -11.96 8.87 21.99
CA PRO A 291 -12.12 10.31 22.06
C PRO A 291 -12.50 10.91 20.71
N LYS A 292 -13.32 11.96 20.71
CA LYS A 292 -13.79 12.62 19.49
C LYS A 292 -12.63 13.06 18.58
N LYS A 293 -11.60 13.72 19.12
CA LYS A 293 -10.42 14.15 18.36
C LYS A 293 -9.73 12.99 17.62
N LEU A 294 -9.67 11.82 18.23
CA LEU A 294 -9.09 10.63 17.61
C LEU A 294 -9.97 10.10 16.47
N LYS A 295 -11.30 10.09 16.65
CA LYS A 295 -12.24 9.75 15.57
C LYS A 295 -12.14 10.73 14.40
N ASP A 296 -11.97 12.02 14.68
CA ASP A 296 -11.83 13.06 13.67
C ASP A 296 -10.51 12.86 12.89
N LEU A 297 -9.42 12.52 13.57
CA LEU A 297 -8.15 12.14 12.91
C LEU A 297 -8.34 10.92 12.00
N TYR A 298 -9.01 9.86 12.46
CA TYR A 298 -9.23 8.69 11.62
C TYR A 298 -10.18 8.97 10.44
N ALA A 299 -11.19 9.81 10.63
CA ALA A 299 -12.07 10.24 9.54
C ALA A 299 -11.29 10.99 8.47
N TYR A 300 -10.38 11.88 8.88
CA TYR A 300 -9.43 12.55 7.99
C TYR A 300 -8.50 11.55 7.28
N ALA A 301 -7.82 10.68 8.03
CA ALA A 301 -6.87 9.71 7.47
C ALA A 301 -7.54 8.82 6.41
N ASN A 302 -8.73 8.32 6.72
CA ASN A 302 -9.52 7.53 5.78
C ASN A 302 -9.95 8.35 4.56
N ALA A 303 -10.26 9.64 4.69
CA ALA A 303 -10.63 10.48 3.56
C ALA A 303 -9.49 10.63 2.54
N VAL A 304 -8.25 10.67 3.03
CA VAL A 304 -7.04 10.86 2.22
C VAL A 304 -6.55 9.56 1.60
N MET A 305 -6.48 8.47 2.37
CA MET A 305 -5.82 7.22 1.96
C MET A 305 -6.74 6.01 2.22
N GLU A 306 -6.82 5.12 1.23
CA GLU A 306 -7.44 3.82 1.39
C GLU A 306 -6.57 2.89 2.26
N SER A 307 -7.21 2.05 3.07
CA SER A 307 -6.50 1.18 4.01
C SER A 307 -5.75 0.04 3.31
N TRP A 308 -4.49 -0.13 3.70
CA TRP A 308 -3.67 -1.28 3.39
C TRP A 308 -3.97 -2.37 4.41
N ASP A 309 -4.86 -3.29 4.04
CA ASP A 309 -5.43 -4.28 4.95
C ASP A 309 -4.86 -5.69 4.72
N GLY A 310 -5.03 -6.53 5.73
CA GLY A 310 -4.42 -7.85 5.84
C GLY A 310 -3.62 -7.99 7.14
N PRO A 311 -3.21 -9.21 7.52
CA PRO A 311 -2.35 -9.41 8.68
C PRO A 311 -1.07 -8.59 8.52
N ALA A 312 -0.77 -7.70 9.47
CA ALA A 312 0.41 -6.86 9.38
C ALA A 312 0.95 -6.49 10.76
N ALA A 313 2.08 -7.08 11.12
CA ALA A 313 2.95 -6.59 12.17
C ALA A 313 4.09 -5.81 11.50
N ILE A 314 4.15 -4.50 11.71
CA ILE A 314 5.19 -3.65 11.12
C ILE A 314 6.09 -3.07 12.19
N CYS A 315 7.40 -3.08 11.92
CA CYS A 315 8.40 -2.30 12.65
C CYS A 315 9.05 -1.36 11.65
N GLY A 316 9.30 -0.12 12.03
CA GLY A 316 9.89 0.84 11.10
C GLY A 316 10.62 1.96 11.79
N VAL A 317 11.45 2.64 11.02
CA VAL A 317 12.25 3.77 11.48
C VAL A 317 12.39 4.81 10.37
N HIS A 318 12.20 6.07 10.74
CA HIS A 318 12.42 7.20 9.86
C HIS A 318 12.67 8.45 10.68
N ASP A 319 13.74 9.17 10.34
CA ASP A 319 14.15 10.40 11.01
C ASP A 319 14.27 10.20 12.54
N GLU A 320 13.50 10.93 13.33
CA GLU A 320 13.53 10.86 14.79
C GLU A 320 12.63 9.75 15.38
N TRP A 321 11.89 8.99 14.57
CA TRP A 321 10.88 8.03 15.05
C TRP A 321 11.22 6.58 14.72
N ALA A 322 11.05 5.70 15.71
CA ALA A 322 10.89 4.26 15.50
C ALA A 322 9.52 3.80 16.02
N ILE A 323 8.88 2.87 15.30
CA ILE A 323 7.55 2.36 15.64
C ILE A 323 7.49 0.84 15.60
N ALA A 324 6.60 0.27 16.39
CA ALA A 324 6.02 -1.06 16.16
C ALA A 324 4.50 -0.93 16.13
N GLY A 325 3.88 -1.35 15.03
CA GLY A 325 2.47 -1.14 14.75
C GLY A 325 1.78 -2.41 14.25
N MET A 326 0.48 -2.48 14.51
CA MET A 326 -0.35 -3.64 14.16
C MET A 326 -1.46 -3.27 13.18
N ASP A 327 -1.86 -4.24 12.36
CA ASP A 327 -3.09 -4.21 11.57
C ASP A 327 -4.33 -4.08 12.45
N ARG A 328 -5.43 -3.67 11.83
CA ARG A 328 -6.66 -3.32 12.52
C ARG A 328 -7.32 -4.46 13.30
N ASN A 329 -7.00 -5.71 12.98
CA ASN A 329 -7.56 -6.92 13.59
C ASN A 329 -6.56 -7.62 14.52
N GLY A 330 -5.27 -7.24 14.50
CA GLY A 330 -4.25 -7.83 15.36
C GLY A 330 -3.91 -9.26 14.98
N LEU A 331 -3.77 -9.53 13.68
CA LEU A 331 -3.66 -10.89 13.14
C LEU A 331 -2.25 -11.47 13.23
N ARG A 332 -1.27 -10.66 13.67
CA ARG A 332 0.12 -11.07 13.90
C ARG A 332 0.56 -10.73 15.33
N PRO A 333 1.54 -11.46 15.90
CA PRO A 333 2.05 -11.15 17.22
C PRO A 333 3.10 -10.04 17.18
N ILE A 334 3.00 -9.07 18.09
CA ILE A 334 4.11 -8.19 18.49
C ILE A 334 4.12 -8.13 20.02
N ARG A 335 5.24 -8.55 20.61
CA ARG A 335 5.57 -8.39 22.03
C ARG A 335 6.65 -7.34 22.17
N TYR A 336 6.69 -6.70 23.34
CA TYR A 336 7.79 -5.81 23.68
C TYR A 336 8.21 -5.93 25.14
N THR A 337 9.48 -5.65 25.37
CA THR A 337 10.10 -5.49 26.70
C THR A 337 10.73 -4.11 26.76
N LEU A 338 10.39 -3.34 27.77
CA LEU A 338 10.95 -2.03 28.05
C LEU A 338 11.91 -2.14 29.24
N THR A 339 13.07 -1.52 29.09
CA THR A 339 14.10 -1.33 30.13
C THR A 339 14.44 0.16 30.21
N ASP A 340 15.31 0.57 31.13
CA ASP A 340 15.77 1.96 31.20
C ASP A 340 16.47 2.43 29.91
N ASP A 341 17.18 1.53 29.24
CA ASP A 341 18.02 1.85 28.08
C ASP A 341 17.38 1.48 26.73
N PHE A 342 16.56 0.43 26.70
CA PHE A 342 16.09 -0.18 25.45
C PHE A 342 14.60 -0.50 25.44
N LEU A 343 14.00 -0.27 24.27
CA LEU A 343 12.74 -0.91 23.86
C LEU A 343 13.07 -2.05 22.90
N ILE A 344 12.71 -3.27 23.27
CA ILE A 344 12.95 -4.47 22.46
C ILE A 344 11.61 -5.00 22.01
N THR A 345 11.39 -5.03 20.70
CA THR A 345 10.14 -5.48 20.09
C THR A 345 10.39 -6.68 19.17
N GLY A 346 9.37 -7.54 19.04
CA GLY A 346 9.24 -8.40 17.87
C GLY A 346 8.19 -9.49 18.04
N SER A 347 8.25 -10.51 17.18
CA SER A 347 7.16 -11.47 16.99
C SER A 347 6.98 -12.43 18.17
N GLU A 348 8.04 -12.65 18.96
CA GLU A 348 8.04 -13.50 20.15
C GLU A 348 8.68 -12.78 21.34
N THR A 349 8.48 -13.34 22.54
CA THR A 349 9.22 -12.92 23.74
C THR A 349 10.40 -13.86 23.95
N GLY A 350 11.46 -13.40 24.62
CA GLY A 350 12.67 -14.20 24.86
C GLY A 350 13.69 -14.22 23.71
N MET A 351 13.51 -13.38 22.68
CA MET A 351 14.47 -13.30 21.57
C MET A 351 15.82 -12.68 21.95
N VAL A 352 15.83 -11.89 23.01
CA VAL A 352 17.03 -11.27 23.58
C VAL A 352 17.00 -11.55 25.06
N GLU A 353 18.12 -12.05 25.57
CA GLU A 353 18.31 -12.30 27.00
C GLU A 353 18.50 -10.96 27.72
N ILE A 354 17.68 -10.72 28.74
CA ILE A 354 17.66 -9.49 29.53
C ILE A 354 17.52 -9.90 30.99
N GLU A 355 18.31 -9.29 31.86
CA GLU A 355 18.20 -9.47 33.29
C GLU A 355 16.83 -9.01 33.79
N GLU A 356 16.07 -9.88 34.45
CA GLU A 356 14.69 -9.58 34.89
C GLU A 356 14.61 -8.34 35.80
N SER A 357 15.67 -8.04 36.56
CA SER A 357 15.77 -6.86 37.44
C SER A 357 15.75 -5.52 36.68
N LYS A 358 16.11 -5.52 35.39
CA LYS A 358 16.19 -4.31 34.53
C LYS A 358 14.92 -4.06 33.73
N ILE A 359 13.92 -4.94 33.86
CA ILE A 359 12.70 -4.88 33.06
C ILE A 359 11.68 -3.99 33.76
N LEU A 360 11.34 -2.89 33.10
CA LEU A 360 10.31 -1.95 33.55
C LEU A 360 8.91 -2.43 33.17
N GLU A 361 8.75 -2.92 31.95
CA GLU A 361 7.45 -3.33 31.41
C GLU A 361 7.60 -4.46 30.38
N ARG A 362 6.64 -5.39 30.39
CA ARG A 362 6.41 -6.36 29.30
C ARG A 362 5.01 -6.17 28.76
N GLY A 363 4.90 -5.95 27.46
CA GLY A 363 3.62 -5.67 26.82
C GLY A 363 3.46 -6.34 25.46
N ARG A 364 2.36 -5.99 24.79
CA ARG A 364 2.04 -6.39 23.43
C ARG A 364 1.40 -5.24 22.67
N VAL A 365 1.51 -5.25 21.34
CA VAL A 365 0.79 -4.32 20.46
C VAL A 365 -0.45 -5.04 19.94
N GLY A 366 -1.64 -4.59 20.38
CA GLY A 366 -2.93 -5.17 19.99
C GLY A 366 -3.49 -4.63 18.68
N PRO A 367 -4.73 -5.02 18.31
CA PRO A 367 -5.40 -4.60 17.07
C PRO A 367 -5.38 -3.07 16.88
N GLY A 368 -4.83 -2.61 15.76
CA GLY A 368 -4.69 -1.21 15.37
C GLY A 368 -3.76 -0.35 16.24
N GLN A 369 -3.18 -0.92 17.29
CA GLN A 369 -2.29 -0.21 18.19
C GLN A 369 -0.93 0.07 17.56
N MET A 370 -0.21 1.02 18.14
CA MET A 370 1.19 1.26 17.87
C MET A 370 1.92 1.69 19.14
N ILE A 371 3.20 1.37 19.23
CA ILE A 371 4.14 1.98 20.18
C ILE A 371 5.24 2.69 19.40
N ALA A 372 5.81 3.73 19.99
CA ALA A 372 6.81 4.54 19.33
C ALA A 372 7.91 5.00 20.28
N VAL A 373 9.10 5.21 19.73
CA VAL A 373 10.22 5.89 20.39
C VAL A 373 10.57 7.11 19.55
N ASN A 374 10.73 8.26 20.20
CA ASN A 374 11.31 9.44 19.58
C ASN A 374 12.76 9.61 20.08
N PHE A 375 13.73 9.51 19.16
CA PHE A 375 15.16 9.56 19.48
C PHE A 375 15.62 10.96 19.90
N LYS A 376 15.01 12.00 19.32
CA LYS A 376 15.35 13.39 19.63
C LYS A 376 14.89 13.78 21.03
N GLU A 377 13.72 13.30 21.44
CA GLU A 377 13.16 13.53 22.76
C GLU A 377 13.64 12.51 23.80
N GLY A 378 14.23 11.38 23.38
CA GLY A 378 14.59 10.26 24.25
C GLY A 378 13.39 9.63 24.96
N LYS A 379 12.22 9.59 24.30
CA LYS A 379 10.94 9.23 24.95
C LYS A 379 10.23 8.05 24.29
N PHE A 380 9.75 7.14 25.14
CA PHE A 380 8.81 6.09 24.77
C PHE A 380 7.36 6.60 24.83
N TYR A 381 6.61 6.23 23.80
CA TYR A 381 5.20 6.53 23.64
C TYR A 381 4.38 5.24 23.54
N THR A 382 3.54 5.02 24.55
CA THR A 382 2.44 4.04 24.50
C THR A 382 1.39 4.46 23.47
N ASP A 383 0.58 3.53 22.99
CA ASP A 383 -0.49 3.74 22.01
C ASP A 383 -1.38 4.97 22.28
N ALA A 384 -1.93 5.08 23.49
CA ALA A 384 -2.80 6.20 23.84
C ALA A 384 -2.07 7.55 23.78
N LYS A 385 -0.81 7.60 24.21
CA LYS A 385 0.00 8.84 24.23
C LYS A 385 0.33 9.29 22.80
N ILE A 386 0.78 8.38 21.93
CA ILE A 386 1.11 8.74 20.55
C ILE A 386 -0.15 9.14 19.76
N LYS A 387 -1.25 8.39 19.88
CA LYS A 387 -2.52 8.74 19.23
C LYS A 387 -3.09 10.06 19.72
N ASN A 388 -2.99 10.35 21.02
CA ASN A 388 -3.39 11.64 21.55
C ASN A 388 -2.54 12.77 20.96
N ARG A 389 -1.21 12.63 20.90
CA ARG A 389 -0.31 13.60 20.25
C ARG A 389 -0.68 13.83 18.79
N LEU A 390 -0.88 12.76 18.02
CA LEU A 390 -1.28 12.84 16.61
C LEU A 390 -2.64 13.51 16.44
N SER A 391 -3.64 13.18 17.26
CA SER A 391 -4.98 13.78 17.18
C SER A 391 -5.02 15.28 17.50
N GLN A 392 -3.95 15.79 18.11
CA GLN A 392 -3.80 17.20 18.46
C GLN A 392 -2.86 17.96 17.51
N SER A 393 -2.22 17.28 16.55
CA SER A 393 -1.25 17.94 15.66
C SER A 393 -1.90 18.96 14.73
N LYS A 394 -3.18 18.77 14.39
CA LYS A 394 -3.98 19.63 13.51
C LYS A 394 -5.44 19.69 13.99
N PRO A 395 -6.22 20.70 13.57
CA PRO A 395 -7.61 20.83 13.94
C PRO A 395 -8.52 19.90 13.10
N PHE A 396 -8.29 18.58 13.16
CA PHE A 396 -9.06 17.59 12.39
C PHE A 396 -10.57 17.65 12.63
N GLY A 397 -10.99 18.03 13.83
CA GLY A 397 -12.40 18.24 14.16
C GLY A 397 -13.05 19.42 13.43
N GLU A 398 -12.28 20.42 13.01
CA GLU A 398 -12.78 21.49 12.14
C GLU A 398 -12.78 21.05 10.68
N TRP A 399 -11.77 20.29 10.25
CA TRP A 399 -11.67 19.81 8.88
C TRP A 399 -12.79 18.83 8.53
N THR A 400 -13.06 17.88 9.41
CA THR A 400 -14.09 16.85 9.22
C THR A 400 -15.51 17.41 9.18
N LYS A 401 -15.77 18.63 9.65
CA LYS A 401 -17.07 19.31 9.48
C LYS A 401 -17.41 19.59 8.01
N LYS A 402 -16.41 19.61 7.11
CA LYS A 402 -16.64 19.76 5.66
C LYS A 402 -17.18 18.49 5.01
N ILE A 403 -17.10 17.34 5.68
CA ILE A 403 -17.63 16.09 5.16
C ILE A 403 -19.15 16.21 5.10
N THR A 404 -19.71 16.08 3.90
CA THR A 404 -21.16 16.11 3.73
C THR A 404 -21.71 14.69 3.84
N HIS A 405 -22.29 14.38 5.00
CA HIS A 405 -23.00 13.12 5.22
C HIS A 405 -24.39 13.16 4.57
N ILE A 406 -24.50 12.63 3.35
CA ILE A 406 -25.76 12.64 2.58
C ILE A 406 -26.71 11.51 2.99
N ASP A 407 -26.29 10.59 3.88
CA ASP A 407 -27.09 9.46 4.38
C ASP A 407 -28.47 9.89 4.86
N LYS A 408 -28.55 10.91 5.73
CA LYS A 408 -29.85 11.38 6.26
C LYS A 408 -30.75 11.93 5.17
N LEU A 409 -30.18 12.61 4.18
CA LEU A 409 -30.93 13.18 3.07
C LEU A 409 -31.50 12.06 2.19
N VAL A 410 -30.68 11.07 1.82
CA VAL A 410 -31.14 9.97 0.96
C VAL A 410 -32.12 9.05 1.69
N GLN A 411 -31.88 8.75 2.97
CA GLN A 411 -32.73 7.87 3.79
C GLN A 411 -34.07 8.49 4.16
N SER A 412 -34.21 9.81 4.11
CA SER A 412 -35.46 10.51 4.43
C SER A 412 -36.54 10.38 3.35
N VAL A 413 -36.22 9.75 2.22
CA VAL A 413 -37.15 9.60 1.10
C VAL A 413 -37.73 8.19 1.10
N ASP A 414 -39.04 8.12 1.24
CA ASP A 414 -39.77 6.85 1.13
C ASP A 414 -39.64 6.27 -0.28
N GLU A 415 -39.54 4.94 -0.36
CA GLU A 415 -39.69 4.22 -1.62
C GLU A 415 -41.18 3.96 -1.84
N GLU A 416 -41.69 4.48 -2.95
CA GLU A 416 -43.08 4.24 -3.36
C GLU A 416 -43.14 3.10 -4.36
N PHE A 417 -44.19 2.28 -4.25
CA PHE A 417 -44.52 1.31 -5.30
C PHE A 417 -44.76 2.07 -6.60
N ARG A 418 -43.94 1.75 -7.59
CA ARG A 418 -44.10 2.32 -8.92
C ARG A 418 -45.19 1.57 -9.66
N ASP A 419 -46.04 2.33 -10.34
CA ASP A 419 -46.91 1.79 -11.37
C ASP A 419 -46.06 1.43 -12.60
N ILE A 420 -45.46 0.23 -12.56
CA ILE A 420 -44.65 -0.32 -13.63
C ILE A 420 -45.54 -1.25 -14.45
N ASN A 421 -45.53 -1.08 -15.77
CA ASN A 421 -46.21 -2.01 -16.66
C ASN A 421 -45.60 -3.41 -16.51
N ALA A 422 -46.39 -4.35 -15.97
CA ALA A 422 -45.94 -5.72 -15.71
C ALA A 422 -45.44 -6.44 -16.98
N SER A 423 -46.01 -6.14 -18.15
CA SER A 423 -45.51 -6.71 -19.41
C SER A 423 -44.13 -6.15 -19.80
N ASP A 424 -43.85 -4.88 -19.53
CA ASP A 424 -42.53 -4.29 -19.81
C ASP A 424 -41.48 -4.86 -18.86
N LEU A 425 -41.81 -4.95 -17.57
CA LEU A 425 -40.94 -5.53 -16.55
C LEU A 425 -40.53 -6.96 -16.91
N ARG A 426 -41.49 -7.83 -17.27
CA ARG A 426 -41.21 -9.21 -17.67
C ARG A 426 -40.32 -9.29 -18.91
N LYS A 427 -40.51 -8.41 -19.89
CA LYS A 427 -39.65 -8.36 -21.09
C LYS A 427 -38.22 -7.96 -20.74
N ARG A 428 -38.04 -6.95 -19.88
CA ARG A 428 -36.72 -6.53 -19.39
C ARG A 428 -36.03 -7.66 -18.62
N MET A 429 -36.73 -8.28 -17.67
CA MET A 429 -36.24 -9.44 -16.91
C MET A 429 -35.80 -10.57 -17.85
N SER A 430 -36.65 -10.93 -18.82
CA SER A 430 -36.33 -11.97 -19.81
C SER A 430 -35.12 -11.61 -20.67
N SER A 431 -34.92 -10.34 -21.03
CA SER A 431 -33.74 -9.91 -21.80
C SER A 431 -32.41 -10.10 -21.06
N PHE A 432 -32.44 -10.15 -19.73
CA PHE A 432 -31.30 -10.46 -18.88
C PHE A 432 -31.30 -11.91 -18.38
N GLY A 433 -32.19 -12.76 -18.90
CA GLY A 433 -32.26 -14.17 -18.54
C GLY A 433 -32.80 -14.48 -17.14
N TRP A 434 -33.53 -13.55 -16.51
CA TRP A 434 -34.18 -13.82 -15.22
C TRP A 434 -35.25 -14.90 -15.36
N THR A 435 -35.27 -15.80 -14.39
CA THR A 435 -36.20 -16.92 -14.28
C THR A 435 -37.16 -16.74 -13.10
N VAL A 436 -38.17 -17.62 -13.02
CA VAL A 436 -39.05 -17.67 -11.84
C VAL A 436 -38.25 -18.11 -10.60
N GLU A 437 -37.28 -19.00 -10.77
CA GLU A 437 -36.39 -19.44 -9.67
C GLU A 437 -35.57 -18.28 -9.10
N ASP A 438 -35.05 -17.37 -9.94
CA ASP A 438 -34.34 -16.17 -9.47
C ASP A 438 -35.24 -15.28 -8.59
N ILE A 439 -36.53 -15.20 -8.92
CA ILE A 439 -37.50 -14.40 -8.16
C ILE A 439 -37.87 -15.10 -6.85
N GLU A 440 -38.26 -16.38 -6.91
CA GLU A 440 -38.80 -17.11 -5.77
C GLU A 440 -37.72 -17.61 -4.80
N LEU A 441 -36.61 -18.12 -5.32
CA LEU A 441 -35.55 -18.73 -4.50
C LEU A 441 -34.51 -17.74 -4.03
N ILE A 442 -34.21 -16.69 -4.82
CA ILE A 442 -33.13 -15.73 -4.51
C ILE A 442 -33.70 -14.39 -4.03
N LEU A 443 -34.53 -13.72 -4.85
CA LEU A 443 -35.00 -12.37 -4.52
C LEU A 443 -36.02 -12.35 -3.37
N HIS A 444 -36.95 -13.30 -3.33
CA HIS A 444 -38.01 -13.32 -2.31
C HIS A 444 -37.46 -13.44 -0.88
N PRO A 445 -36.52 -14.34 -0.55
CA PRO A 445 -35.90 -14.38 0.79
C PRO A 445 -35.17 -13.09 1.17
N MET A 446 -34.50 -12.44 0.22
CA MET A 446 -33.84 -11.14 0.46
C MET A 446 -34.82 -10.05 0.90
N ILE A 447 -36.06 -10.11 0.41
CA ILE A 447 -37.12 -9.16 0.76
C ILE A 447 -37.81 -9.57 2.07
N ALA A 448 -38.25 -10.84 2.16
CA ALA A 448 -39.07 -11.33 3.27
C ALA A 448 -38.26 -11.50 4.57
N GLU A 449 -37.04 -12.05 4.46
CA GLU A 449 -36.20 -12.40 5.62
C GLU A 449 -35.04 -11.41 5.84
N GLN A 450 -34.79 -10.50 4.88
CA GLN A 450 -33.65 -9.58 4.89
C GLN A 450 -32.29 -10.30 4.97
N LYS A 451 -32.22 -11.49 4.37
CA LYS A 451 -31.04 -12.34 4.29
C LYS A 451 -30.91 -12.90 2.89
N GLU A 452 -29.68 -13.24 2.49
CA GLU A 452 -29.47 -14.01 1.27
C GLU A 452 -30.07 -15.42 1.38
N ALA A 453 -30.41 -16.00 0.24
CA ALA A 453 -30.96 -17.36 0.18
C ALA A 453 -29.93 -18.40 0.63
N VAL A 454 -30.38 -19.40 1.41
CA VAL A 454 -29.56 -20.52 1.86
C VAL A 454 -29.99 -21.79 1.13
N GLY A 455 -29.04 -22.47 0.48
CA GLY A 455 -29.23 -23.75 -0.21
C GLY A 455 -28.32 -24.85 0.34
N SER A 456 -28.34 -26.01 -0.32
CA SER A 456 -27.46 -27.15 -0.01
C SER A 456 -27.09 -27.91 -1.29
N MET A 457 -26.21 -28.92 -1.19
CA MET A 457 -25.58 -29.63 -2.32
C MET A 457 -24.56 -28.78 -3.11
N GLY A 458 -23.79 -29.42 -3.97
CA GLY A 458 -22.82 -28.74 -4.85
C GLY A 458 -23.47 -28.18 -6.11
N ASP A 459 -22.80 -27.22 -6.75
CA ASP A 459 -23.17 -26.70 -8.08
C ASP A 459 -22.82 -27.75 -9.14
N ASP A 460 -23.83 -28.49 -9.61
CA ASP A 460 -23.72 -29.49 -10.68
C ASP A 460 -24.02 -28.92 -12.08
N THR A 461 -24.26 -27.60 -12.16
CA THR A 461 -24.52 -26.95 -13.44
C THR A 461 -23.23 -26.80 -14.27
N PRO A 462 -23.32 -26.79 -15.62
CA PRO A 462 -22.16 -26.55 -16.46
C PRO A 462 -21.50 -25.22 -16.13
N LEU A 463 -20.17 -25.15 -16.24
CA LEU A 463 -19.46 -23.87 -16.23
C LEU A 463 -20.10 -22.92 -17.25
N ALA A 464 -20.21 -21.64 -16.93
CA ALA A 464 -20.98 -20.68 -17.74
C ALA A 464 -20.58 -20.63 -19.23
N VAL A 465 -19.32 -20.91 -19.56
CA VAL A 465 -18.81 -20.98 -20.95
C VAL A 465 -19.31 -22.22 -21.72
N LEU A 466 -19.70 -23.28 -21.02
CA LEU A 466 -20.24 -24.53 -21.57
C LEU A 466 -21.78 -24.60 -21.48
N SER A 467 -22.42 -23.57 -20.90
CA SER A 467 -23.87 -23.51 -20.75
C SER A 467 -24.51 -23.18 -22.09
N ASP A 468 -25.51 -23.98 -22.49
CA ASP A 468 -26.36 -23.70 -23.66
C ASP A 468 -27.35 -22.54 -23.39
N ASN A 469 -27.56 -22.20 -22.12
CA ASN A 469 -28.42 -21.10 -21.70
C ASN A 469 -27.61 -19.80 -21.49
N TYR A 470 -28.25 -18.66 -21.74
CA TYR A 470 -27.66 -17.35 -21.43
C TYR A 470 -27.21 -17.29 -19.96
N ARG A 471 -25.98 -16.83 -19.76
CA ARG A 471 -25.40 -16.56 -18.44
C ARG A 471 -24.85 -15.14 -18.45
N GLY A 472 -25.30 -14.35 -17.50
CA GLY A 472 -24.80 -12.99 -17.32
C GLY A 472 -23.30 -12.99 -17.02
N LEU A 473 -22.64 -11.87 -17.31
CA LEU A 473 -21.18 -11.79 -17.20
C LEU A 473 -20.66 -12.08 -15.77
N HIS A 474 -21.46 -11.83 -14.75
CA HIS A 474 -21.11 -12.12 -13.35
C HIS A 474 -20.83 -13.61 -13.08
N HIS A 475 -21.39 -14.56 -13.85
CA HIS A 475 -21.07 -15.99 -13.70
C HIS A 475 -19.62 -16.34 -14.07
N PHE A 476 -18.97 -15.52 -14.88
CA PHE A 476 -17.57 -15.71 -15.28
C PHE A 476 -16.60 -15.16 -14.22
N PHE A 477 -17.08 -14.31 -13.30
CA PHE A 477 -16.30 -13.77 -12.20
C PHE A 477 -16.50 -14.63 -10.95
N ARG A 478 -15.49 -15.46 -10.65
CA ARG A 478 -15.46 -16.21 -9.38
C ARG A 478 -14.90 -15.31 -8.28
N GLN A 479 -15.55 -15.32 -7.12
CA GLN A 479 -15.07 -14.56 -5.96
C GLN A 479 -13.76 -15.17 -5.48
N ASN A 480 -12.74 -14.34 -5.29
CA ASN A 480 -11.50 -14.78 -4.67
C ASN A 480 -11.73 -14.95 -3.16
N PHE A 481 -11.05 -15.93 -2.58
CA PHE A 481 -10.98 -16.15 -1.15
C PHE A 481 -9.55 -16.53 -0.78
N SER A 482 -9.16 -16.26 0.47
CA SER A 482 -7.81 -16.57 0.94
C SER A 482 -7.74 -17.95 1.56
N GLN A 483 -6.62 -18.64 1.34
CA GLN A 483 -6.31 -19.94 1.93
C GLN A 483 -4.87 -19.89 2.43
N VAL A 484 -4.65 -20.23 3.71
CA VAL A 484 -3.33 -20.31 4.38
C VAL A 484 -2.60 -18.97 4.53
N THR A 485 -2.46 -18.19 3.46
CA THR A 485 -1.72 -16.91 3.39
C THR A 485 -2.22 -15.87 4.38
N ASN A 486 -3.54 -15.65 4.40
CA ASN A 486 -4.22 -14.76 5.34
C ASN A 486 -5.59 -15.35 5.76
N PRO A 487 -6.03 -15.11 7.01
CA PRO A 487 -7.33 -15.57 7.49
C PRO A 487 -8.47 -14.75 6.89
N ALA A 488 -9.64 -15.38 6.75
CA ALA A 488 -10.91 -14.69 6.52
C ALA A 488 -11.41 -14.05 7.83
N ILE A 489 -12.30 -13.05 7.70
CA ILE A 489 -12.89 -12.32 8.83
C ILE A 489 -14.34 -12.77 9.01
N ASP A 490 -14.78 -12.92 10.26
CA ASP A 490 -16.18 -13.20 10.57
C ASP A 490 -17.01 -11.92 10.48
N SER A 491 -17.75 -11.76 9.38
CA SER A 491 -18.55 -10.56 9.12
C SER A 491 -19.75 -10.38 10.06
N LEU A 492 -20.12 -11.40 10.84
CA LEU A 492 -21.19 -11.35 11.82
C LEU A 492 -20.65 -10.99 13.21
N ARG A 493 -19.65 -11.74 13.69
CA ARG A 493 -19.09 -11.58 15.04
C ARG A 493 -18.12 -10.40 15.14
N GLU A 494 -17.37 -10.14 14.07
CA GLU A 494 -16.34 -9.09 14.03
C GLU A 494 -16.78 -7.88 13.20
N ARG A 495 -18.09 -7.73 12.92
CA ARG A 495 -18.66 -6.64 12.11
C ARG A 495 -18.16 -5.25 12.47
N VAL A 496 -17.82 -5.01 13.75
CA VAL A 496 -17.29 -3.74 14.28
C VAL A 496 -16.01 -3.27 13.55
N VAL A 497 -15.24 -4.19 12.96
CA VAL A 497 -14.02 -3.89 12.22
C VAL A 497 -14.26 -3.64 10.73
N MET A 498 -15.44 -3.97 10.21
CA MET A 498 -15.80 -3.79 8.80
C MET A 498 -16.55 -2.47 8.57
N SER A 499 -16.57 -1.98 7.33
CA SER A 499 -17.29 -0.76 6.95
C SER A 499 -17.59 -0.76 5.46
N LEU A 500 -18.80 -0.32 5.09
CA LEU A 500 -19.24 -0.09 3.70
C LEU A 500 -19.32 1.40 3.35
N ARG A 501 -18.75 2.27 4.20
CA ARG A 501 -18.72 3.71 3.96
C ARG A 501 -18.11 4.02 2.58
N THR A 502 -18.88 4.74 1.78
CA THR A 502 -18.52 5.09 0.41
C THR A 502 -18.34 6.59 0.34
N ARG A 503 -17.25 7.04 -0.29
CA ARG A 503 -16.93 8.45 -0.47
C ARG A 503 -16.99 8.80 -1.94
N ILE A 504 -17.47 10.00 -2.22
CA ILE A 504 -17.67 10.50 -3.57
C ILE A 504 -16.99 11.87 -3.65
N GLY A 505 -15.99 11.98 -4.53
CA GLY A 505 -15.24 13.23 -4.77
C GLY A 505 -14.08 13.48 -3.80
N ASN A 506 -13.61 12.49 -3.04
CA ASN A 506 -12.56 12.64 -2.02
C ASN A 506 -11.11 12.48 -2.52
N LEU A 507 -10.91 12.19 -3.81
CA LEU A 507 -9.59 11.88 -4.36
C LEU A 507 -8.81 13.17 -4.63
N SER A 508 -8.07 13.59 -3.61
CA SER A 508 -7.23 14.79 -3.60
C SER A 508 -5.75 14.41 -3.57
N ASN A 509 -4.88 15.40 -3.39
CA ASN A 509 -3.44 15.18 -3.24
C ASN A 509 -3.16 14.46 -1.91
N ILE A 510 -2.66 13.22 -1.97
CA ILE A 510 -2.33 12.41 -0.79
C ILE A 510 -1.14 12.95 0.03
N LEU A 511 -0.33 13.85 -0.56
CA LEU A 511 0.84 14.43 0.08
C LEU A 511 0.52 15.69 0.87
N ASP A 512 -0.63 16.34 0.59
CA ASP A 512 -1.07 17.51 1.32
C ASP A 512 -1.58 17.14 2.71
N GLU A 513 -1.56 18.12 3.62
CA GLU A 513 -2.16 18.04 4.95
C GLU A 513 -3.07 19.24 5.18
N ASP A 514 -4.27 19.20 4.61
CA ASP A 514 -5.16 20.35 4.55
C ASP A 514 -6.66 20.00 4.70
N GLN A 515 -7.47 21.00 5.00
CA GLN A 515 -8.91 20.85 5.20
C GLN A 515 -9.71 20.47 3.94
N SER A 516 -9.18 20.77 2.74
CA SER A 516 -9.82 20.47 1.45
C SER A 516 -9.97 18.97 1.21
N GLN A 517 -9.12 18.15 1.84
CA GLN A 517 -9.21 16.69 1.80
C GLN A 517 -10.49 16.14 2.44
N CYS A 518 -11.17 16.93 3.28
CA CYS A 518 -12.46 16.57 3.89
C CYS A 518 -13.68 17.08 3.12
N ASP A 519 -13.50 17.74 1.97
CA ASP A 519 -14.61 18.26 1.15
C ASP A 519 -15.12 17.19 0.17
N HIS A 520 -15.93 16.27 0.68
CA HIS A 520 -16.51 15.18 -0.11
C HIS A 520 -17.88 14.74 0.42
N LEU A 521 -18.60 13.99 -0.41
CA LEU A 521 -19.86 13.36 0.00
C LEU A 521 -19.58 11.98 0.59
N GLN A 522 -20.27 11.64 1.67
CA GLN A 522 -20.16 10.34 2.32
C GLN A 522 -21.52 9.65 2.43
N LEU A 523 -21.52 8.38 2.04
CA LEU A 523 -22.58 7.40 2.22
C LEU A 523 -22.14 6.30 3.20
N SER A 524 -23.11 5.66 3.85
CA SER A 524 -22.90 4.52 4.73
C SER A 524 -22.82 3.19 4.00
N SER A 525 -23.30 3.13 2.75
CA SER A 525 -23.31 1.96 1.87
C SER A 525 -23.13 2.40 0.41
N PRO A 526 -22.49 1.58 -0.46
CA PRO A 526 -22.50 1.82 -1.89
C PRO A 526 -23.86 1.51 -2.54
N VAL A 527 -24.78 0.84 -1.83
CA VAL A 527 -26.10 0.46 -2.33
C VAL A 527 -27.10 1.57 -2.04
N LEU A 528 -27.80 2.02 -3.07
CA LEU A 528 -28.85 3.03 -3.00
C LEU A 528 -30.13 2.48 -3.62
N SER A 529 -31.24 2.64 -2.93
CA SER A 529 -32.56 2.45 -3.52
C SER A 529 -32.85 3.56 -4.56
N ILE A 530 -33.92 3.42 -5.33
CA ILE A 530 -34.08 4.27 -6.53
C ILE A 530 -34.34 5.73 -6.16
N ASN A 531 -35.16 6.01 -5.15
CA ASN A 531 -35.40 7.38 -4.68
C ASN A 531 -34.19 7.93 -3.92
N GLN A 532 -33.44 7.09 -3.18
CA GLN A 532 -32.14 7.47 -2.62
C GLN A 532 -31.17 7.94 -3.72
N PHE A 533 -31.06 7.17 -4.81
CA PHE A 533 -30.21 7.51 -5.96
C PHE A 533 -30.65 8.80 -6.66
N LYS A 534 -31.96 8.98 -6.88
CA LYS A 534 -32.51 10.24 -7.44
C LYS A 534 -32.19 11.44 -6.56
N THR A 535 -32.30 11.29 -5.25
CA THR A 535 -31.99 12.34 -4.27
C THR A 535 -30.51 12.69 -4.29
N MET A 536 -29.63 11.69 -4.33
CA MET A 536 -28.19 11.89 -4.53
C MET A 536 -27.91 12.63 -5.84
N ARG A 537 -28.51 12.21 -6.95
CA ARG A 537 -28.36 12.90 -8.24
C ARG A 537 -28.84 14.36 -8.19
N LYS A 538 -29.98 14.63 -7.54
CA LYS A 538 -30.50 15.99 -7.35
C LYS A 538 -29.55 16.85 -6.54
N TYR A 539 -28.91 16.27 -5.52
CA TYR A 539 -27.88 16.93 -4.72
C TYR A 539 -26.65 17.29 -5.55
N MET A 540 -26.20 16.39 -6.43
CA MET A 540 -25.04 16.58 -7.31
C MET A 540 -25.27 17.61 -8.43
N LYS A 541 -26.53 17.98 -8.71
CA LYS A 541 -26.92 19.04 -9.67
C LYS A 541 -26.29 18.85 -11.06
N TYR A 542 -25.66 19.90 -11.60
CA TYR A 542 -25.08 19.95 -12.95
C TYR A 542 -23.69 19.31 -13.05
N ASN A 543 -23.12 18.83 -11.94
CA ASN A 543 -21.82 18.15 -11.94
C ASN A 543 -21.90 16.69 -12.42
N VAL A 544 -23.09 16.24 -12.83
CA VAL A 544 -23.38 14.86 -13.25
C VAL A 544 -23.50 14.77 -14.76
N LYS A 545 -22.72 13.88 -15.36
CA LYS A 545 -22.94 13.40 -16.73
C LYS A 545 -23.58 12.02 -16.69
N ILE A 546 -24.66 11.85 -17.44
CA ILE A 546 -25.29 10.55 -17.67
C ILE A 546 -24.80 10.05 -19.02
N ILE A 547 -24.34 8.80 -19.04
CA ILE A 547 -23.83 8.13 -20.23
C ILE A 547 -24.72 6.91 -20.47
N ASP A 548 -25.35 6.91 -21.64
CA ASP A 548 -26.13 5.79 -22.12
C ASP A 548 -25.20 4.64 -22.52
N THR A 549 -25.43 3.47 -21.93
CA THR A 549 -24.66 2.25 -22.15
C THR A 549 -25.41 1.23 -22.99
N THR A 550 -26.33 1.68 -23.84
CA THR A 550 -27.04 0.84 -24.80
C THR A 550 -26.42 0.95 -26.20
N MET A 551 -26.63 -0.10 -27.00
CA MET A 551 -26.16 -0.21 -28.38
C MET A 551 -27.36 -0.26 -29.32
N ASP A 552 -27.42 0.69 -30.26
CA ASP A 552 -28.45 0.77 -31.29
C ASP A 552 -28.25 -0.32 -32.36
N LEU A 553 -29.29 -1.14 -32.56
CA LEU A 553 -29.33 -2.23 -33.54
C LEU A 553 -29.77 -1.79 -34.94
N THR A 554 -30.20 -0.53 -35.12
CA THR A 554 -30.65 -0.02 -36.42
C THR A 554 -29.51 0.55 -37.26
N THR A 555 -28.35 0.79 -36.65
CA THR A 555 -27.18 1.32 -37.33
C THR A 555 -26.58 0.27 -38.29
N ARG A 556 -25.98 0.67 -39.41
CA ARG A 556 -25.40 -0.29 -40.39
C ARG A 556 -24.07 -0.91 -39.96
N ASP A 557 -23.31 -0.21 -39.13
CA ASP A 557 -21.94 -0.57 -38.72
C ASP A 557 -21.86 -1.00 -37.24
N ILE A 558 -22.82 -1.81 -36.78
CA ILE A 558 -22.93 -2.24 -35.38
C ILE A 558 -21.65 -2.95 -34.96
N SER A 559 -21.04 -2.47 -33.88
CA SER A 559 -19.88 -3.12 -33.29
C SER A 559 -19.84 -2.84 -31.81
N PHE A 560 -19.87 -3.92 -31.02
CA PHE A 560 -19.74 -3.88 -29.57
C PHE A 560 -18.48 -3.11 -29.14
N LYS A 561 -17.36 -3.32 -29.85
CA LYS A 561 -16.10 -2.61 -29.57
C LYS A 561 -16.21 -1.12 -29.85
N LYS A 562 -16.79 -0.72 -30.99
CA LYS A 562 -16.98 0.70 -31.32
C LYS A 562 -17.86 1.39 -30.28
N GLU A 563 -18.87 0.70 -29.77
CA GLU A 563 -19.76 1.24 -28.75
C GLU A 563 -19.06 1.43 -27.40
N LEU A 564 -18.25 0.46 -26.96
CA LEU A 564 -17.39 0.64 -25.79
C LEU A 564 -16.39 1.80 -25.97
N ASP A 565 -15.78 1.94 -27.15
CA ASP A 565 -14.88 3.05 -27.44
C ASP A 565 -15.60 4.40 -27.42
N ARG A 566 -16.87 4.45 -27.89
CA ARG A 566 -17.72 5.64 -27.79
C ARG A 566 -17.97 6.03 -26.34
N ILE A 567 -18.38 5.07 -25.51
CA ILE A 567 -18.66 5.29 -24.08
C ILE A 567 -17.39 5.75 -23.34
N ASN A 568 -16.24 5.12 -23.61
CA ASN A 568 -14.96 5.52 -23.03
C ASN A 568 -14.58 6.96 -23.40
N LYS A 569 -14.75 7.34 -24.67
CA LYS A 569 -14.49 8.72 -25.14
C LYS A 569 -15.45 9.73 -24.54
N GLU A 570 -16.75 9.41 -24.47
CA GLU A 570 -17.74 10.27 -23.85
C GLU A 570 -17.45 10.50 -22.37
N ALA A 571 -17.01 9.45 -21.65
CA ALA A 571 -16.56 9.56 -20.28
C ALA A 571 -15.33 10.47 -20.15
N GLU A 572 -14.30 10.30 -21.00
CA GLU A 572 -13.13 11.18 -21.01
C GLU A 572 -13.49 12.64 -21.30
N GLU A 573 -14.29 12.89 -22.32
CA GLU A 573 -14.75 14.24 -22.68
C GLU A 573 -15.48 14.88 -21.51
N ALA A 574 -16.42 14.16 -20.88
CA ALA A 574 -17.15 14.66 -19.73
C ALA A 574 -16.23 15.05 -18.57
N VAL A 575 -15.24 14.22 -18.24
CA VAL A 575 -14.28 14.57 -17.17
C VAL A 575 -13.50 15.83 -17.55
N ARG A 576 -13.04 15.95 -18.80
CA ARG A 576 -12.28 17.11 -19.28
C ARG A 576 -13.11 18.39 -19.32
N THR A 577 -14.41 18.30 -19.58
CA THR A 577 -15.35 19.44 -19.53
C THR A 577 -15.63 19.89 -18.08
N GLY A 578 -15.27 19.08 -17.08
CA GLY A 578 -15.37 19.43 -15.66
C GLY A 578 -16.50 18.72 -14.91
N PHE A 579 -17.11 17.67 -15.48
CA PHE A 579 -18.04 16.83 -14.73
C PHE A 579 -17.31 16.03 -13.65
N VAL A 580 -17.85 16.01 -12.43
CA VAL A 580 -17.26 15.35 -11.24
C VAL A 580 -17.95 14.00 -10.96
N HIS A 581 -19.11 13.75 -11.55
CA HIS A 581 -19.84 12.51 -11.37
C HIS A 581 -20.27 11.95 -12.73
N LEU A 582 -19.94 10.68 -12.97
CA LEU A 582 -20.45 9.93 -14.10
C LEU A 582 -21.52 8.94 -13.61
N ILE A 583 -22.62 8.84 -14.35
CA ILE A 583 -23.65 7.81 -14.17
C ILE A 583 -23.70 6.99 -15.46
N LEU A 584 -23.35 5.71 -15.36
CA LEU A 584 -23.56 4.72 -16.41
C LEU A 584 -24.96 4.13 -16.23
N THR A 585 -25.75 4.07 -17.31
CA THR A 585 -27.15 3.64 -17.25
C THR A 585 -27.56 2.88 -18.51
N ASP A 586 -28.34 1.81 -18.32
CA ASP A 586 -28.93 1.01 -19.39
C ASP A 586 -30.43 1.27 -19.63
N LYS A 587 -31.00 2.28 -18.95
CA LYS A 587 -32.42 2.67 -19.03
C LYS A 587 -33.03 2.77 -20.43
N SER A 588 -32.24 3.16 -21.43
CA SER A 588 -32.67 3.27 -22.83
C SER A 588 -32.93 1.91 -23.51
N LEU A 589 -32.76 0.79 -22.79
CA LEU A 589 -33.08 -0.55 -23.25
C LEU A 589 -34.48 -0.59 -23.86
N SER A 590 -34.52 -1.01 -25.13
CA SER A 590 -35.71 -1.09 -25.96
C SER A 590 -35.54 -2.19 -27.00
N LYS A 591 -36.52 -2.37 -27.88
CA LYS A 591 -36.44 -3.35 -28.98
C LYS A 591 -35.25 -3.06 -29.91
N ASP A 592 -34.95 -1.79 -30.10
CA ASP A 592 -33.93 -1.31 -31.04
C ASP A 592 -32.60 -0.98 -30.34
N ASN A 593 -32.57 -0.86 -29.00
CA ASN A 593 -31.36 -0.56 -28.24
C ASN A 593 -31.11 -1.64 -27.18
N VAL A 594 -29.99 -2.36 -27.29
CA VAL A 594 -29.63 -3.45 -26.37
C VAL A 594 -28.70 -2.94 -25.28
N ALA A 595 -28.95 -3.32 -24.03
CA ALA A 595 -28.07 -3.00 -22.92
C ALA A 595 -26.73 -3.73 -23.04
N LEU A 596 -25.63 -2.99 -22.94
CA LEU A 596 -24.31 -3.60 -22.82
C LEU A 596 -24.13 -4.20 -21.41
N PRO A 597 -23.39 -5.30 -21.25
CA PRO A 597 -23.08 -5.87 -19.94
C PRO A 597 -22.41 -4.84 -19.02
N MET A 598 -23.13 -4.40 -18.00
CA MET A 598 -22.73 -3.26 -17.16
C MET A 598 -21.38 -3.47 -16.45
N ILE A 599 -21.05 -4.72 -16.08
CA ILE A 599 -19.74 -5.07 -15.52
C ILE A 599 -18.60 -4.73 -16.50
N LEU A 600 -18.78 -5.04 -17.79
CA LEU A 600 -17.78 -4.79 -18.81
C LEU A 600 -17.67 -3.30 -19.12
N VAL A 601 -18.80 -2.60 -19.24
CA VAL A 601 -18.80 -1.15 -19.47
C VAL A 601 -18.12 -0.41 -18.31
N THR A 602 -18.48 -0.76 -17.07
CA THR A 602 -17.88 -0.18 -15.87
C THR A 602 -16.38 -0.42 -15.83
N SER A 603 -15.93 -1.66 -16.07
CA SER A 603 -14.51 -2.01 -16.10
C SER A 603 -13.76 -1.25 -17.19
N SER A 604 -14.32 -1.19 -18.40
CA SER A 604 -13.77 -0.46 -19.55
C SER A 604 -13.58 1.02 -19.22
N VAL A 605 -14.63 1.71 -18.76
CA VAL A 605 -14.57 3.13 -18.41
C VAL A 605 -13.59 3.38 -17.27
N HIS A 606 -13.63 2.53 -16.23
CA HIS A 606 -12.74 2.67 -15.08
C HIS A 606 -11.26 2.59 -15.47
N HIS A 607 -10.86 1.53 -16.18
CA HIS A 607 -9.48 1.33 -16.61
C HIS A 607 -9.04 2.34 -17.67
N TYR A 608 -9.94 2.73 -18.58
CA TYR A 608 -9.69 3.78 -19.56
C TYR A 608 -9.35 5.10 -18.86
N LEU A 609 -10.15 5.51 -17.88
CA LEU A 609 -9.91 6.73 -17.10
C LEU A 609 -8.66 6.63 -16.21
N ILE A 610 -8.29 5.45 -15.71
CA ILE A 610 -6.99 5.27 -15.02
C ILE A 610 -5.84 5.52 -15.99
N ASN A 611 -5.86 4.89 -17.17
CA ASN A 611 -4.81 5.03 -18.18
C ASN A 611 -4.68 6.47 -18.68
N LYS A 612 -5.79 7.21 -18.75
CA LYS A 612 -5.83 8.64 -19.09
C LYS A 612 -5.50 9.57 -17.92
N LYS A 613 -5.25 9.04 -16.72
CA LYS A 613 -4.99 9.81 -15.49
C LYS A 613 -6.16 10.71 -15.07
N LEU A 614 -7.38 10.30 -15.39
CA LEU A 614 -8.62 11.05 -15.16
C LEU A 614 -9.51 10.45 -14.05
N ARG A 615 -9.30 9.18 -13.66
CA ARG A 615 -10.16 8.48 -12.70
C ARG A 615 -10.27 9.20 -11.34
N THR A 616 -9.23 9.92 -10.95
CA THR A 616 -9.14 10.69 -9.69
C THR A 616 -10.14 11.85 -9.61
N PHE A 617 -10.58 12.40 -10.73
CA PHE A 617 -11.44 13.59 -10.73
C PHE A 617 -12.93 13.27 -10.60
N ILE A 618 -13.31 11.99 -10.69
CA ILE A 618 -14.71 11.59 -10.78
C ILE A 618 -15.12 10.52 -9.78
N SER A 619 -16.41 10.49 -9.47
CA SER A 619 -17.07 9.26 -9.03
C SER A 619 -17.71 8.56 -10.21
N LEU A 620 -17.64 7.23 -10.23
CA LEU A 620 -18.34 6.40 -11.21
C LEU A 620 -19.50 5.70 -10.52
N ASN A 621 -20.73 6.01 -10.94
CA ASN A 621 -21.96 5.46 -10.38
C ASN A 621 -22.68 4.64 -11.47
N ILE A 622 -23.38 3.59 -11.06
CA ILE A 622 -24.01 2.63 -11.96
C ILE A 622 -25.50 2.59 -11.61
N GLN A 623 -26.34 2.61 -12.63
CA GLN A 623 -27.78 2.55 -12.52
C GLN A 623 -28.34 1.41 -13.36
#